data_AF-A0A9E0XY16-F1
#
_entry.id   AF-A0A9E0XY16-F1
#
_cell.length_a   1.000
_cell.length_b   1.000
_cell.length_c   1.000
_cell.angle_alpha   90.00
_cell.angle_beta   90.00
_cell.angle_gamma   90.00
#
_symmetry.space_group_name_H-M   'P 1'
#
loop_
_entity.id
_entity.type
_entity.pdbx_description
1 polymer ?
#
loop_
_entity_poly.entity_id
_entity_poly.type
_entity_poly.pdbx_seq_one_letter_code
_entity_poly.pdbx_strand_id
1 'polypeptide(L)'
;MLNTIKNFTLVLVLGLFISSFSLAQDTTPTTDAPQPIDVPMPVEPVKDAKTDGKLYGEAPKSSATVVAFADLMAAPENFDGKEVVVKGNVNDVCQAEGCWLVLGDGKKEVLVKTLHVFVVPKDSYDNAAEVNGVFKIKEISEEQARHLNDESKNTKIKTEDIKGPQKTFLIEASGIKLSKGDGKSGAEQKDDSCCDKSKSKTECKDKKD
;
A
#
# COMPACT_ATOMS: atom_id res chain seq x y z
N MET A 1 47.97 -0.78 -2.61
CA MET A 1 48.55 0.58 -2.78
C MET A 1 47.46 1.45 -3.40
N LEU A 2 46.51 1.92 -2.58
CA LEU A 2 46.35 3.32 -2.16
C LEU A 2 46.50 4.33 -3.31
N ASN A 3 45.36 4.79 -3.85
CA ASN A 3 45.29 5.97 -4.70
C ASN A 3 44.68 7.12 -3.87
N THR A 4 45.57 8.00 -3.42
CA THR A 4 45.33 9.23 -2.65
C THR A 4 45.50 10.41 -3.60
N ILE A 5 44.54 11.34 -3.64
CA ILE A 5 44.61 12.80 -3.97
C ILE A 5 43.12 13.22 -4.01
N LYS A 6 42.47 13.83 -3.01
CA LYS A 6 42.74 15.01 -2.16
C LYS A 6 42.73 16.34 -2.95
N ASN A 7 41.54 16.73 -3.44
CA ASN A 7 41.28 18.10 -3.87
C ASN A 7 40.48 18.84 -2.80
N PHE A 8 41.24 19.68 -2.11
CA PHE A 8 40.87 20.57 -1.03
C PHE A 8 40.72 21.96 -1.66
N THR A 9 39.51 22.50 -1.77
CA THR A 9 39.33 23.94 -2.03
C THR A 9 38.08 24.44 -1.32
N LEU A 10 38.30 24.73 -0.04
CA LEU A 10 37.51 25.57 0.82
C LEU A 10 37.54 27.02 0.29
N VAL A 11 36.39 27.55 -0.13
CA VAL A 11 36.21 28.99 -0.40
C VAL A 11 35.04 29.48 0.46
N LEU A 12 35.42 30.09 1.58
CA LEU A 12 34.57 30.80 2.52
C LEU A 12 34.60 32.28 2.11
N VAL A 13 33.50 32.80 1.58
CA VAL A 13 33.33 34.24 1.35
C VAL A 13 32.10 34.72 2.11
N LEU A 14 32.41 35.32 3.26
CA LEU A 14 31.54 36.14 4.08
C LEU A 14 31.38 37.50 3.38
N GLY A 15 30.14 37.93 3.11
CA GLY A 15 29.83 39.23 2.51
C GLY A 15 28.57 39.84 3.10
N LEU A 16 28.73 40.56 4.21
CA LEU A 16 27.76 41.49 4.79
C LEU A 16 27.62 42.71 3.87
N PHE A 17 26.43 42.96 3.33
CA PHE A 17 26.05 44.27 2.81
C PHE A 17 24.66 44.65 3.35
N ILE A 18 24.67 45.69 4.17
CA ILE A 18 23.52 46.30 4.83
C ILE A 18 23.32 47.64 4.13
N SER A 19 22.18 47.87 3.45
CA SER A 19 21.70 49.23 3.16
C SER A 19 20.20 49.23 2.84
N SER A 20 19.43 49.53 3.88
CA SER A 20 18.21 50.33 3.94
C SER A 20 17.56 50.79 2.63
N PHE A 21 16.36 50.28 2.37
CA PHE A 21 15.33 51.01 1.62
C PHE A 21 14.06 51.00 2.49
N SER A 22 13.66 52.18 2.96
CA SER A 22 12.45 52.39 3.78
C SER A 22 11.37 53.11 2.97
N LEU A 23 10.21 52.44 2.93
CA LEU A 23 8.80 52.86 2.91
C LEU A 23 8.31 54.12 2.17
N ALA A 24 7.33 53.91 1.28
CA ALA A 24 5.93 54.36 1.41
C ALA A 24 5.05 53.52 0.44
N GLN A 25 4.25 52.56 0.91
CA GLN A 25 2.81 52.64 1.27
C GLN A 25 1.87 52.92 0.09
N ASP A 26 1.14 51.88 -0.34
CA ASP A 26 -0.32 51.95 -0.46
C ASP A 26 -0.93 50.53 -0.36
N THR A 27 -1.94 50.37 0.49
CA THR A 27 -2.46 49.07 0.98
C THR A 27 -3.87 48.78 0.49
N THR A 28 -4.00 47.56 -0.09
CA THR A 28 -5.11 46.58 -0.08
C THR A 28 -6.45 46.96 -0.76
N PRO A 29 -7.17 46.02 -1.43
CA PRO A 29 -7.48 44.67 -0.91
C PRO A 29 -7.55 43.50 -1.92
N THR A 30 -7.83 42.33 -1.35
CA THR A 30 -8.22 41.05 -1.97
C THR A 30 -7.12 40.00 -2.07
N THR A 31 -6.82 39.47 -0.89
CA THR A 31 -6.53 38.07 -0.60
C THR A 31 -7.36 37.10 -1.47
N ASP A 32 -6.67 36.33 -2.31
CA ASP A 32 -7.06 34.94 -2.60
C ASP A 32 -5.80 34.07 -2.41
N ALA A 33 -5.42 33.96 -1.14
CA ALA A 33 -4.59 32.87 -0.67
C ALA A 33 -5.50 31.63 -0.61
N PRO A 34 -5.01 30.44 -1.04
CA PRO A 34 -5.72 29.19 -0.81
C PRO A 34 -6.10 29.13 0.66
N GLN A 35 -7.40 29.04 0.90
CA GLN A 35 -7.92 28.94 2.25
C GLN A 35 -7.22 27.77 2.95
N PRO A 36 -6.81 27.93 4.21
CA PRO A 36 -6.45 26.79 5.01
C PRO A 36 -7.66 25.87 5.01
N ILE A 37 -7.49 24.65 4.53
CA ILE A 37 -8.42 23.58 4.82
C ILE A 37 -8.31 23.29 6.32
N ASP A 38 -8.92 24.17 7.11
CA ASP A 38 -9.49 23.87 8.42
C ASP A 38 -10.61 22.86 8.18
N VAL A 39 -10.20 21.62 7.96
CA VAL A 39 -10.95 20.50 8.49
C VAL A 39 -10.10 19.97 9.63
N PRO A 40 -10.32 20.41 10.88
CA PRO A 40 -10.12 19.52 11.99
C PRO A 40 -11.18 18.43 11.79
N MET A 41 -10.85 17.41 10.99
CA MET A 41 -11.45 16.12 11.25
C MET A 41 -10.76 15.64 12.52
N PRO A 42 -11.49 15.49 13.65
CA PRO A 42 -11.11 14.45 14.56
C PRO A 42 -11.09 13.19 13.67
N VAL A 43 -9.90 12.67 13.38
CA VAL A 43 -9.80 11.23 13.13
C VAL A 43 -10.31 10.61 14.41
N GLU A 44 -11.62 10.37 14.46
CA GLU A 44 -12.18 9.48 15.45
C GLU A 44 -11.28 8.25 15.42
N PRO A 45 -10.80 7.77 16.58
CA PRO A 45 -10.08 6.51 16.60
C PRO A 45 -10.95 5.53 15.83
N VAL A 46 -10.39 4.88 14.79
CA VAL A 46 -11.07 3.77 14.12
C VAL A 46 -11.32 2.77 15.22
N LYS A 47 -12.55 2.84 15.76
CA LYS A 47 -13.01 2.11 16.94
C LYS A 47 -12.68 0.67 16.63
N ASP A 48 -11.87 0.11 17.50
CA ASP A 48 -11.21 -1.17 17.34
C ASP A 48 -12.17 -2.19 16.71
N ALA A 49 -11.93 -2.50 15.43
CA ALA A 49 -12.33 -3.80 14.93
C ALA A 49 -11.45 -4.81 15.68
N LYS A 50 -11.92 -5.16 16.88
CA LYS A 50 -11.42 -6.27 17.67
C LYS A 50 -11.80 -7.52 16.88
N THR A 51 -11.03 -7.79 15.85
CA THR A 51 -11.16 -8.99 15.05
C THR A 51 -10.56 -10.13 15.85
N ASP A 52 -11.33 -11.20 16.04
CA ASP A 52 -10.92 -12.47 16.68
C ASP A 52 -9.90 -13.21 15.79
N GLY A 53 -8.78 -12.55 15.53
CA GLY A 53 -7.73 -13.00 14.63
C GLY A 53 -6.57 -13.64 15.38
N LYS A 54 -5.96 -14.64 14.76
CA LYS A 54 -4.76 -15.29 15.28
C LYS A 54 -3.52 -14.50 14.84
N LEU A 55 -2.69 -14.15 15.82
CA LEU A 55 -1.39 -13.52 15.58
C LEU A 55 -0.32 -14.57 15.23
N TYR A 56 0.52 -14.20 14.28
CA TYR A 56 1.75 -14.89 13.87
C TYR A 56 2.90 -13.87 13.93
N GLY A 57 4.04 -14.25 14.49
CA GLY A 57 5.13 -13.32 14.73
C GLY A 57 4.87 -12.38 15.91
N GLU A 58 5.38 -11.16 15.83
CA GLU A 58 5.35 -10.14 16.88
C GLU A 58 4.11 -9.25 16.80
N ALA A 59 3.57 -8.85 17.95
CA ALA A 59 2.50 -7.86 17.99
C ALA A 59 3.00 -6.48 17.49
N PRO A 60 2.13 -5.64 16.90
CA PRO A 60 2.50 -4.29 16.52
C PRO A 60 3.02 -3.48 17.72
N LYS A 61 4.10 -2.72 17.51
CA LYS A 61 4.57 -1.76 18.52
C LYS A 61 3.55 -0.66 18.70
N SER A 62 3.36 -0.16 19.93
CA SER A 62 2.43 0.94 20.21
C SER A 62 2.77 2.24 19.47
N SER A 63 4.02 2.40 19.03
CA SER A 63 4.49 3.54 18.24
C SER A 63 4.36 3.35 16.72
N ALA A 64 3.93 2.18 16.26
CA ALA A 64 3.82 1.91 14.83
C ALA A 64 2.70 2.73 14.20
N THR A 65 2.95 3.27 13.02
CA THR A 65 1.94 4.08 12.30
C THR A 65 0.94 3.15 11.62
N VAL A 66 -0.34 3.26 11.97
CA VAL A 66 -1.41 2.56 11.25
C VAL A 66 -1.71 3.32 9.96
N VAL A 67 -1.61 2.63 8.82
CA VAL A 67 -1.79 3.21 7.47
C VAL A 67 -2.85 2.40 6.74
N ALA A 68 -3.84 3.07 6.15
CA ALA A 68 -4.79 2.40 5.29
C ALA A 68 -4.10 1.92 4.01
N PHE A 69 -4.47 0.74 3.50
CA PHE A 69 -3.87 0.19 2.28
C PHE A 69 -3.95 1.17 1.10
N ALA A 70 -5.08 1.85 0.94
CA ALA A 70 -5.27 2.85 -0.12
C ALA A 70 -4.28 4.01 0.00
N ASP A 71 -4.02 4.52 1.20
CA ASP A 71 -3.10 5.64 1.44
C ASP A 71 -1.64 5.23 1.22
N LEU A 72 -1.27 4.04 1.70
CA LEU A 72 0.04 3.46 1.44
C LEU A 72 0.31 3.38 -0.06
N MET A 73 -0.68 2.93 -0.82
CA MET A 73 -0.56 2.74 -2.26
C MET A 73 -0.79 4.01 -3.09
N ALA A 74 -1.28 5.09 -2.48
CA ALA A 74 -1.41 6.40 -3.11
C ALA A 74 -0.09 7.19 -3.05
N ALA A 75 0.67 7.05 -1.95
CA ALA A 75 1.94 7.74 -1.75
C ALA A 75 3.01 6.82 -1.13
N PRO A 76 3.42 5.73 -1.83
CA PRO A 76 4.28 4.70 -1.24
C PRO A 76 5.66 5.22 -0.83
N GLU A 77 6.19 6.20 -1.57
CA GLU A 77 7.50 6.81 -1.31
C GLU A 77 7.55 7.52 0.07
N ASN A 78 6.41 7.95 0.62
CA ASN A 78 6.34 8.54 1.96
C ASN A 78 6.55 7.52 3.08
N PHE A 79 6.45 6.22 2.78
CA PHE A 79 6.53 5.13 3.74
C PHE A 79 7.75 4.25 3.53
N ASP A 80 8.57 4.50 2.50
CA ASP A 80 9.76 3.68 2.24
C ASP A 80 10.72 3.68 3.44
N GLY A 81 11.04 2.49 3.92
CA GLY A 81 11.86 2.24 5.10
C GLY A 81 11.20 2.52 6.44
N LYS A 82 9.90 2.87 6.49
CA LYS A 82 9.18 3.12 7.74
C LYS A 82 8.49 1.87 8.25
N GLU A 83 8.35 1.80 9.58
CA GLU A 83 7.55 0.79 10.25
C GLU A 83 6.07 1.18 10.19
N VAL A 84 5.25 0.31 9.61
CA VAL A 84 3.82 0.52 9.35
C VAL A 84 2.99 -0.65 9.84
N VAL A 85 1.72 -0.38 10.14
CA VAL A 85 0.67 -1.38 10.31
C VAL A 85 -0.37 -1.19 9.22
N VAL A 86 -0.58 -2.21 8.40
CA VAL A 86 -1.46 -2.16 7.24
C VAL A 86 -2.50 -3.25 7.35
N LYS A 87 -3.77 -2.88 7.14
CA LYS A 87 -4.89 -3.83 7.05
C LYS A 87 -5.24 -4.05 5.59
N GLY A 88 -5.47 -5.30 5.20
CA GLY A 88 -5.85 -5.65 3.84
C GLY A 88 -6.34 -7.08 3.72
N ASN A 89 -6.80 -7.45 2.52
CA ASN A 89 -7.24 -8.81 2.21
C ASN A 89 -6.07 -9.59 1.61
N VAL A 90 -5.95 -10.85 2.01
CA VAL A 90 -4.94 -11.76 1.48
C VAL A 90 -5.41 -12.28 0.13
N ASN A 91 -4.72 -11.86 -0.94
CA ASN A 91 -5.00 -12.27 -2.31
C ASN A 91 -4.12 -13.43 -2.77
N ASP A 92 -3.05 -13.75 -2.05
CA ASP A 92 -2.25 -14.94 -2.34
C ASP A 92 -1.36 -15.32 -1.16
N VAL A 93 -0.92 -16.58 -1.13
CA VAL A 93 -0.02 -17.11 -0.09
C VAL A 93 0.93 -18.11 -0.71
N CYS A 94 2.20 -18.08 -0.28
CA CYS A 94 3.21 -19.09 -0.62
C CYS A 94 2.71 -20.51 -0.31
N GLN A 95 2.61 -21.36 -1.33
CA GLN A 95 2.20 -22.75 -1.15
C GLN A 95 3.34 -23.70 -0.81
N ALA A 96 4.59 -23.29 -1.01
CA ALA A 96 5.73 -24.09 -0.60
C ALA A 96 5.79 -24.18 0.93
N GLU A 97 5.83 -23.04 1.62
CA GLU A 97 6.07 -22.99 3.08
C GLU A 97 5.20 -21.99 3.85
N GLY A 98 4.49 -21.08 3.16
CA GLY A 98 3.75 -20.00 3.84
C GLY A 98 4.67 -18.88 4.35
N CYS A 99 5.80 -18.64 3.68
CA CYS A 99 6.80 -17.62 4.05
C CYS A 99 6.55 -16.23 3.45
N TRP A 100 5.54 -16.11 2.59
CA TRP A 100 5.05 -14.84 2.06
C TRP A 100 3.55 -14.89 1.79
N LEU A 101 2.91 -13.73 1.77
CA LEU A 101 1.56 -13.51 1.30
C LEU A 101 1.46 -12.23 0.48
N VAL A 102 0.39 -12.06 -0.28
CA VAL A 102 0.10 -10.82 -1.01
C VAL A 102 -1.14 -10.17 -0.42
N LEU A 103 -1.03 -8.89 -0.07
CA LEU A 103 -2.18 -8.04 0.24
C LEU A 103 -2.58 -7.27 -1.01
N GLY A 104 -3.88 -7.17 -1.30
CA GLY A 104 -4.32 -6.33 -2.40
C GLY A 104 -5.81 -6.01 -2.40
N ASP A 105 -6.17 -5.00 -3.20
CA ASP A 105 -7.55 -4.57 -3.44
C ASP A 105 -8.07 -5.01 -4.83
N GLY A 106 -7.32 -5.89 -5.51
CA GLY A 106 -7.59 -6.34 -6.88
C GLY A 106 -6.99 -5.45 -7.96
N LYS A 107 -6.53 -4.24 -7.62
CA LYS A 107 -5.87 -3.30 -8.55
C LYS A 107 -4.40 -3.10 -8.21
N LYS A 108 -4.08 -3.01 -6.92
CA LYS A 108 -2.73 -2.85 -6.40
C LYS A 108 -2.43 -3.94 -5.40
N GLU A 109 -1.17 -4.34 -5.35
CA GLU A 109 -0.69 -5.45 -4.53
C GLU A 109 0.57 -5.04 -3.77
N VAL A 110 0.72 -5.59 -2.57
CA VAL A 110 1.91 -5.48 -1.72
C VAL A 110 2.33 -6.90 -1.34
N LEU A 111 3.58 -7.23 -1.65
CA LEU A 111 4.18 -8.49 -1.22
C LEU A 111 4.56 -8.38 0.26
N VAL A 112 4.14 -9.33 1.07
CA VAL A 112 4.49 -9.41 2.49
C VAL A 112 5.37 -10.63 2.71
N LYS A 113 6.62 -10.41 3.10
CA LYS A 113 7.57 -11.50 3.41
C LYS A 113 7.74 -11.62 4.92
N THR A 114 7.60 -12.85 5.43
CA THR A 114 7.91 -13.17 6.83
C THR A 114 9.39 -13.48 7.04
N LEU A 115 10.16 -13.55 5.94
CA LEU A 115 11.57 -13.93 5.93
C LEU A 115 11.85 -15.28 6.62
N HIS A 116 10.86 -16.18 6.63
CA HIS A 116 10.88 -17.47 7.34
C HIS A 116 11.06 -17.36 8.86
N VAL A 117 10.94 -16.17 9.45
CA VAL A 117 10.94 -15.99 10.92
C VAL A 117 9.70 -16.65 11.54
N PHE A 118 8.59 -16.64 10.79
CA PHE A 118 7.38 -17.37 11.08
C PHE A 118 6.68 -17.75 9.77
N VAL A 119 5.74 -18.69 9.84
CA VAL A 119 4.95 -19.13 8.69
C VAL A 119 3.48 -18.82 8.91
N VAL A 120 2.77 -18.48 7.83
CA VAL A 120 1.32 -18.31 7.82
C VAL A 120 0.63 -19.54 7.22
N PRO A 121 -0.64 -19.82 7.59
CA PRO A 121 -1.39 -20.93 7.01
C PRO A 121 -1.57 -20.74 5.49
N LYS A 122 -1.35 -21.80 4.72
CA LYS A 122 -1.43 -21.79 3.25
C LYS A 122 -2.85 -21.61 2.70
N ASP A 123 -3.85 -21.81 3.55
CA ASP A 123 -5.28 -21.62 3.32
C ASP A 123 -5.75 -20.22 3.76
N SER A 124 -4.83 -19.27 3.98
CA SER A 124 -5.17 -17.90 4.39
C SER A 124 -5.65 -17.00 3.26
N TYR A 125 -5.83 -17.53 2.04
CA TYR A 125 -6.48 -16.79 0.95
C TYR A 125 -7.87 -16.30 1.39
N ASP A 126 -8.26 -15.10 0.96
CA ASP A 126 -9.49 -14.39 1.34
C ASP A 126 -9.60 -14.00 2.82
N ASN A 127 -8.63 -14.31 3.67
CA ASN A 127 -8.64 -13.83 5.04
C ASN A 127 -8.32 -12.33 5.09
N ALA A 128 -8.85 -11.66 6.12
CA ALA A 128 -8.43 -10.32 6.48
C ALA A 128 -7.12 -10.40 7.27
N ALA A 129 -6.17 -9.57 6.92
CA ALA A 129 -4.86 -9.49 7.55
C ALA A 129 -4.58 -8.09 8.10
N GLU A 130 -3.98 -8.03 9.27
CA GLU A 130 -3.33 -6.85 9.83
C GLU A 130 -1.83 -7.17 9.93
N VAL A 131 -1.03 -6.49 9.13
CA VAL A 131 0.41 -6.76 8.98
C VAL A 131 1.20 -5.60 9.59
N ASN A 132 2.11 -5.90 10.51
CA ASN A 132 3.10 -4.95 11.01
C ASN A 132 4.50 -5.30 10.50
N GLY A 133 5.21 -4.30 10.01
CA GLY A 133 6.56 -4.50 9.48
C GLY A 133 7.13 -3.24 8.84
N VAL A 134 8.28 -3.41 8.19
CA VAL A 134 8.95 -2.30 7.48
C VAL A 134 8.54 -2.32 6.02
N PHE A 135 7.92 -1.23 5.56
CA PHE A 135 7.61 -1.05 4.15
C PHE A 135 8.86 -0.70 3.36
N LYS A 136 8.99 -1.26 2.16
CA LYS A 136 10.13 -1.10 1.28
C LYS A 136 9.68 -1.05 -0.16
N ILE A 137 10.34 -0.20 -0.93
CA ILE A 137 10.23 -0.19 -2.38
C ILE A 137 11.52 -0.80 -2.92
N LYS A 138 11.42 -1.98 -3.50
CA LYS A 138 12.60 -2.74 -3.97
C LYS A 138 12.42 -3.20 -5.40
N GLU A 139 13.54 -3.40 -6.05
CA GLU A 139 13.59 -4.16 -7.29
C GLU A 139 13.97 -5.60 -6.95
N ILE A 140 13.15 -6.56 -7.37
CA ILE A 140 13.46 -7.99 -7.25
C ILE A 140 13.99 -8.51 -8.59
N SER A 141 14.90 -9.48 -8.55
CA SER A 141 15.45 -10.06 -9.78
C SER A 141 14.40 -10.86 -10.54
N GLU A 142 14.67 -11.16 -11.82
CA GLU A 142 13.82 -12.02 -12.66
C GLU A 142 13.63 -13.40 -11.99
N GLU A 143 14.71 -13.97 -11.45
CA GLU A 143 14.68 -15.27 -10.78
C GLU A 143 13.82 -15.24 -9.52
N GLN A 144 13.90 -14.17 -8.73
CA GLN A 144 13.06 -14.00 -7.55
C GLN A 144 11.59 -13.85 -7.92
N ALA A 145 11.28 -13.06 -8.96
CA ALA A 145 9.92 -12.88 -9.43
C ALA A 145 9.32 -14.20 -9.96
N ARG A 146 10.11 -14.98 -10.71
CA ARG A 146 9.73 -16.33 -11.17
C ARG A 146 9.45 -17.28 -10.01
N HIS A 147 10.33 -17.31 -9.02
CA HIS A 147 10.16 -18.18 -7.86
C HIS A 147 8.88 -17.86 -7.08
N LEU A 148 8.57 -16.57 -6.86
CA LEU A 148 7.32 -16.16 -6.24
C LEU A 148 6.10 -16.59 -7.07
N ASN A 149 6.19 -16.52 -8.40
CA ASN A 149 5.13 -16.93 -9.31
C ASN A 149 4.88 -18.44 -9.29
N ASP A 150 5.94 -19.25 -9.19
CA ASP A 150 5.86 -20.72 -9.12
C ASP A 150 5.27 -21.20 -7.78
N GLU A 151 5.42 -20.42 -6.72
CA GLU A 151 4.89 -20.73 -5.38
C GLU A 151 3.44 -20.24 -5.15
N SER A 152 2.88 -19.51 -6.11
CA SER A 152 1.52 -18.95 -6.08
C SER A 152 0.46 -20.00 -6.40
N LYS A 153 -0.74 -19.89 -5.80
CA LYS A 153 -1.95 -20.59 -6.30
C LYS A 153 -2.67 -19.82 -7.40
N ASN A 154 -2.46 -18.52 -7.44
CA ASN A 154 -3.22 -17.57 -8.23
C ASN A 154 -2.35 -16.98 -9.35
N THR A 155 -1.54 -17.83 -9.99
CA THR A 155 -0.66 -17.47 -11.09
C THR A 155 -1.46 -16.81 -12.23
N LYS A 156 -1.21 -15.52 -12.47
CA LYS A 156 -1.86 -14.75 -13.56
C LYS A 156 -1.01 -14.70 -14.84
N ILE A 157 0.30 -14.96 -14.72
CA ILE A 157 1.29 -14.83 -15.81
C ILE A 157 2.13 -16.11 -15.83
N LYS A 158 2.52 -16.57 -17.02
CA LYS A 158 3.41 -17.73 -17.12
C LYS A 158 4.82 -17.34 -16.68
N THR A 159 5.51 -18.23 -15.97
CA THR A 159 6.84 -17.96 -15.39
C THR A 159 7.88 -17.57 -16.45
N GLU A 160 7.81 -18.17 -17.62
CA GLU A 160 8.65 -17.87 -18.78
C GLU A 160 8.47 -16.44 -19.31
N ASP A 161 7.29 -15.83 -19.12
CA ASP A 161 6.96 -14.48 -19.58
C ASP A 161 7.46 -13.39 -18.62
N ILE A 162 7.85 -13.76 -17.39
CA ILE A 162 8.48 -12.84 -16.44
C ILE A 162 9.92 -12.59 -16.90
N LYS A 163 10.21 -11.35 -17.32
CA LYS A 163 11.51 -10.91 -17.84
C LYS A 163 12.02 -9.66 -17.14
N GLY A 164 13.30 -9.65 -16.81
CA GLY A 164 14.00 -8.54 -16.18
C GLY A 164 13.62 -8.29 -14.71
N PRO A 165 14.26 -7.31 -14.07
CA PRO A 165 13.95 -6.94 -12.70
C PRO A 165 12.56 -6.30 -12.55
N GLN A 166 11.89 -6.54 -11.42
CA GLN A 166 10.52 -6.07 -11.16
C GLN A 166 10.48 -5.12 -9.97
N LYS A 167 9.98 -3.89 -10.14
CA LYS A 167 9.68 -2.98 -9.02
C LYS A 167 8.54 -3.56 -8.19
N THR A 168 8.77 -3.75 -6.90
CA THR A 168 7.88 -4.43 -5.95
C THR A 168 7.71 -3.58 -4.70
N PHE A 169 6.46 -3.43 -4.27
CA PHE A 169 6.11 -2.93 -2.94
C PHE A 169 6.16 -4.10 -1.96
N LEU A 170 7.04 -3.99 -0.96
CA LEU A 170 7.35 -5.08 -0.04
C LEU A 170 7.11 -4.62 1.40
N ILE A 171 6.52 -5.48 2.22
CA ILE A 171 6.58 -5.37 3.67
C ILE A 171 7.40 -6.55 4.19
N GLU A 172 8.51 -6.25 4.87
CA GLU A 172 9.22 -7.22 5.70
C GLU A 172 8.50 -7.29 7.04
N ALA A 173 7.67 -8.33 7.21
CA ALA A 173 6.74 -8.43 8.32
C ALA A 173 7.44 -8.90 9.60
N SER A 174 7.21 -8.17 10.68
CA SER A 174 7.50 -8.62 12.05
C SER A 174 6.34 -9.46 12.60
N GLY A 175 5.11 -9.17 12.18
CA GLY A 175 3.94 -9.95 12.55
C GLY A 175 2.75 -9.77 11.62
N ILE A 176 1.86 -10.75 11.67
CA ILE A 176 0.63 -10.81 10.87
C ILE A 176 -0.47 -11.36 11.75
N LYS A 177 -1.54 -10.58 11.95
CA LYS A 177 -2.79 -11.07 12.56
C LYS A 177 -3.77 -11.41 11.46
N LEU A 178 -4.17 -12.68 11.38
CA LEU A 178 -5.13 -13.19 10.42
C LEU A 178 -6.48 -13.43 11.07
N SER A 179 -7.54 -12.88 10.47
CA SER A 179 -8.93 -13.10 10.85
C SER A 179 -9.73 -13.57 9.64
N LYS A 180 -10.79 -14.34 9.88
CA LYS A 180 -11.66 -14.79 8.78
C LYS A 180 -12.21 -13.57 8.04
N GLY A 181 -11.95 -13.50 6.73
CA GLY A 181 -12.43 -12.41 5.90
C GLY A 181 -13.88 -12.64 5.47
N ASP A 182 -14.59 -11.55 5.19
CA ASP A 182 -15.99 -11.58 4.75
C ASP A 182 -16.17 -11.97 3.26
N GLY A 183 -15.13 -12.55 2.64
CA GLY A 183 -15.18 -13.05 1.25
C GLY A 183 -15.21 -11.97 0.17
N LYS A 184 -14.80 -10.73 0.48
CA LYS A 184 -14.79 -9.61 -0.47
C LYS A 184 -13.39 -9.41 -1.08
N SER A 185 -12.82 -10.46 -1.68
CA SER A 185 -11.69 -10.30 -2.60
C SER A 185 -12.23 -10.42 -4.04
N GLY A 186 -11.79 -9.51 -4.92
CA GLY A 186 -11.69 -9.76 -6.35
C GLY A 186 -12.92 -10.10 -7.20
N ALA A 187 -14.15 -10.10 -6.70
CA ALA A 187 -15.33 -10.10 -7.59
C ALA A 187 -15.54 -8.69 -8.14
N GLU A 188 -15.15 -8.52 -9.41
CA GLU A 188 -15.62 -7.49 -10.31
C GLU A 188 -17.04 -7.04 -9.92
N GLN A 189 -17.19 -5.76 -9.58
CA GLN A 189 -18.50 -5.12 -9.51
C GLN A 189 -19.07 -5.19 -10.94
N LYS A 190 -19.82 -6.25 -11.25
CA LYS A 190 -20.88 -6.14 -12.23
C LYS A 190 -21.88 -5.19 -11.62
N ASP A 191 -21.76 -3.93 -12.00
CA ASP A 191 -22.83 -2.97 -11.90
C ASP A 191 -23.97 -3.49 -12.77
N ASP A 192 -24.84 -4.33 -12.19
CA ASP A 192 -26.20 -4.50 -12.71
C ASP A 192 -27.01 -3.24 -12.37
N SER A 193 -26.48 -2.06 -12.73
CA SER A 193 -27.19 -0.80 -12.80
C SER A 193 -27.94 -0.72 -14.12
N CYS A 194 -28.85 -1.65 -14.35
CA CYS A 194 -29.96 -1.43 -15.27
C CYS A 194 -31.11 -2.39 -14.97
N CYS A 195 -31.74 -2.17 -13.82
CA CYS A 195 -33.15 -2.51 -13.64
C CYS A 195 -33.79 -1.39 -12.81
N ASP A 196 -33.93 -0.23 -13.47
CA ASP A 196 -34.85 0.82 -13.07
C ASP A 196 -36.26 0.21 -13.07
N LYS A 197 -36.74 -0.20 -11.89
CA LYS A 197 -38.11 -0.67 -11.66
C LYS A 197 -39.11 0.50 -11.70
N SER A 198 -38.95 1.41 -12.65
CA SER A 198 -39.93 2.42 -12.98
C SER A 198 -40.14 2.47 -14.50
N LYS A 199 -40.86 1.48 -15.04
CA LYS A 199 -41.69 1.66 -16.24
C LYS A 199 -42.66 0.51 -16.44
N SER A 200 -43.77 0.89 -17.05
CA SER A 200 -45.10 0.28 -16.98
C SER A 200 -45.23 -1.06 -17.68
N LYS A 201 -46.03 -1.92 -17.04
CA LYS A 201 -46.94 -2.92 -17.61
C LYS A 201 -47.41 -2.52 -19.03
N THR A 202 -46.89 -3.18 -20.06
CA THR A 202 -47.53 -3.56 -21.36
C THR A 202 -46.43 -4.09 -22.29
N GLU A 203 -46.75 -5.14 -23.07
CA GLU A 203 -45.91 -5.79 -24.11
C GLU A 203 -44.86 -6.82 -23.65
N CYS A 204 -45.34 -7.94 -23.08
CA CYS A 204 -44.81 -9.24 -23.49
C CYS A 204 -45.78 -9.81 -24.55
N LYS A 205 -45.45 -9.66 -25.83
CA LYS A 205 -46.16 -10.31 -26.93
C LYS A 205 -45.18 -10.90 -27.94
N ASP A 206 -45.36 -12.19 -28.17
CA ASP A 206 -45.25 -12.91 -29.44
C ASP A 206 -43.89 -12.98 -30.19
N LYS A 207 -43.34 -14.20 -30.18
CA LYS A 207 -42.85 -15.01 -31.33
C LYS A 207 -42.12 -16.22 -30.72
N LYS A 208 -42.70 -17.42 -30.59
CA LYS A 208 -43.14 -18.38 -31.62
C LYS A 208 -42.17 -18.42 -32.81
N ASP A 209 -41.21 -19.33 -32.74
CA ASP A 209 -41.20 -20.57 -33.52
C ASP A 209 -40.58 -21.71 -32.71
#